data_AF-A0A2V7GPZ8-F1
#
_entry.id   AF-A0A2V7GPZ8-F1
#
_cell.length_a   1.000
_cell.length_b   1.000
_cell.length_c   1.000
_cell.angle_alpha   90.00
_cell.angle_beta   90.00
_cell.angle_gamma   90.00
#
_symmetry.space_group_name_H-M   'P 1'
#
loop_
_entity.id
_entity.type
_entity.pdbx_description
1 polymer ?
#
loop_
_entity_poly.entity_id
_entity_poly.type
_entity_poly.pdbx_seq_one_letter_code
_entity_poly.pdbx_strand_id
1 'polypeptide(L)'
;MMAGTAPRDSRRRYSQVTYAPAGKTKAELYGAALPPLINSRRVELLDHPRLVAQLCGLERRTAWGGRDSIDHGPGGRDDLANAVAGALVAAGEPRRVPQIRVTAIRVPIRRAIPWREFE
;
A
#
# COMPACT_ATOMS: atom_id res chain seq x y z
N MET A 1 -5.51 -13.86 22.04
CA MET A 1 -5.15 -15.16 21.43
C MET A 1 -4.63 -14.85 20.04
N MET A 2 -3.32 -15.07 19.81
CA MET A 2 -2.63 -14.75 18.56
C MET A 2 -3.10 -15.66 17.43
N ALA A 3 -3.40 -15.09 16.26
CA ALA A 3 -3.73 -15.85 15.05
C ALA A 3 -2.73 -15.52 13.93
N GLY A 4 -1.78 -16.43 13.74
CA GLY A 4 -1.14 -16.79 12.47
C GLY A 4 -0.56 -15.67 11.61
N THR A 5 0.68 -15.26 11.88
CA THR A 5 1.54 -14.78 10.79
C THR A 5 1.74 -15.94 9.81
N ALA A 6 1.17 -15.85 8.61
CA ALA A 6 1.49 -16.77 7.53
C ALA A 6 3.03 -16.90 7.41
N PRO A 7 3.58 -18.09 7.15
CA PRO A 7 5.01 -18.28 7.11
C PRO A 7 5.60 -17.38 6.04
N ARG A 8 6.49 -16.46 6.48
CA ARG A 8 7.17 -15.44 5.65
C ARG A 8 8.01 -16.03 4.50
N ASP A 9 8.06 -17.35 4.37
CA ASP A 9 9.00 -18.10 3.52
C ASP A 9 8.40 -18.87 2.32
N SER A 10 7.10 -18.74 2.02
CA SER A 10 6.48 -19.58 0.97
C SER A 10 6.58 -19.08 -0.49
N ARG A 11 7.38 -18.05 -0.81
CA ARG A 11 7.63 -17.64 -2.22
C ARG A 11 9.08 -17.30 -2.54
N ARG A 12 9.97 -18.28 -2.37
CA ARG A 12 11.33 -18.31 -2.97
C ARG A 12 11.35 -18.99 -4.35
N ARG A 13 10.53 -18.54 -5.31
CA ARG A 13 10.65 -19.02 -6.72
C ARG A 13 10.70 -17.92 -7.79
N TYR A 14 10.39 -16.67 -7.45
CA TYR A 14 10.63 -15.50 -8.31
C TYR A 14 11.21 -14.37 -7.46
N SER A 15 12.51 -14.13 -7.58
CA SER A 15 13.33 -13.27 -6.71
C SER A 15 13.07 -11.75 -6.86
N GLN A 16 11.97 -11.33 -7.50
CA GLN A 16 11.72 -9.93 -7.85
C GLN A 16 10.49 -9.32 -7.20
N VAL A 17 9.74 -10.05 -6.36
CA VAL A 17 8.55 -9.52 -5.70
C VAL A 17 8.87 -9.20 -4.24
N THR A 18 8.95 -7.90 -3.94
CA THR A 18 9.10 -7.41 -2.57
C THR A 18 7.76 -7.49 -1.86
N TYR A 19 7.69 -8.25 -0.77
CA TYR A 19 6.53 -8.27 0.13
C TYR A 19 6.70 -7.19 1.21
N ALA A 20 5.83 -6.19 1.20
CA ALA A 20 5.75 -5.19 2.25
C ALA A 20 4.40 -5.35 2.97
N PRO A 21 4.38 -5.56 4.31
CA PRO A 21 3.13 -5.58 5.05
C PRO A 21 2.46 -4.21 5.00
N ALA A 22 1.15 -4.19 4.86
CA ALA A 22 0.37 -2.95 4.98
C ALA A 22 0.52 -2.40 6.40
N GLY A 23 0.96 -1.14 6.53
CA GLY A 23 1.09 -0.47 7.83
C GLY A 23 -0.25 -0.04 8.45
N LYS A 24 -1.36 -0.26 7.73
CA LYS A 24 -2.73 0.07 8.14
C LYS A 24 -3.50 -1.19 8.44
N THR A 25 -4.39 -1.10 9.42
CA THR A 25 -5.42 -2.09 9.69
C THR A 25 -6.45 -2.13 8.55
N LYS A 26 -7.19 -3.23 8.46
CA LYS A 26 -8.28 -3.40 7.47
C LYS A 26 -9.33 -2.28 7.53
N ALA A 27 -9.77 -1.91 8.74
CA ALA A 27 -10.74 -0.83 8.92
C ALA A 27 -10.19 0.53 8.42
N GLU A 28 -8.91 0.82 8.68
CA GLU A 28 -8.25 2.03 8.17
C GLU A 28 -8.12 2.01 6.64
N LEU A 29 -7.82 0.87 6.04
CA LEU A 29 -7.79 0.72 4.58
C LEU A 29 -9.16 1.00 3.96
N TYR A 30 -10.22 0.45 4.53
CA TYR A 30 -11.58 0.72 4.04
C TYR A 30 -11.99 2.18 4.22
N GLY A 31 -11.71 2.78 5.38
CA GLY A 31 -11.96 4.20 5.62
C GLY A 31 -11.20 5.11 4.64
N ALA A 32 -9.99 4.73 4.24
CA ALA A 32 -9.17 5.47 3.29
C ALA A 32 -9.50 5.19 1.81
N ALA A 33 -10.21 4.10 1.49
CA ALA A 33 -10.55 3.74 0.12
C ALA A 33 -12.01 4.09 -0.25
N LEU A 34 -12.97 3.73 0.61
CA LEU A 34 -14.40 3.76 0.27
C LEU A 34 -14.92 5.20 0.08
N PRO A 35 -14.97 6.09 1.10
CA PRO A 35 -15.45 7.46 0.89
C PRO A 35 -14.61 8.29 -0.10
N PRO A 36 -13.27 8.37 0.00
CA PRO A 36 -12.51 9.35 -0.76
C PRO A 36 -12.19 8.91 -2.18
N LEU A 37 -12.10 7.60 -2.47
CA LEU A 37 -11.73 7.09 -3.79
C LEU A 37 -12.93 6.53 -4.54
N ILE A 38 -13.62 5.55 -3.96
CA ILE A 38 -14.69 4.81 -4.64
C ILE A 38 -15.96 5.66 -4.74
N ASN A 39 -16.51 6.11 -3.60
CA ASN A 39 -17.78 6.86 -3.58
C ASN A 39 -17.66 8.23 -4.24
N SER A 40 -16.44 8.78 -4.28
CA SER A 40 -16.13 10.04 -4.95
C SER A 40 -15.78 9.88 -6.44
N ARG A 41 -15.94 8.67 -7.02
CA ARG A 41 -15.67 8.33 -8.43
C ARG A 41 -14.26 8.70 -8.91
N ARG A 42 -13.25 8.58 -8.04
CA ARG A 42 -11.84 8.87 -8.39
C ARG A 42 -11.10 7.67 -8.96
N VAL A 43 -11.73 6.49 -8.97
CA VAL A 43 -11.14 5.23 -9.43
C VAL A 43 -12.15 4.49 -10.28
N GLU A 44 -11.65 3.73 -11.25
CA GLU A 44 -12.43 2.78 -12.04
C GLU A 44 -11.94 1.37 -11.68
N LEU A 45 -12.88 0.48 -11.35
CA LEU A 45 -12.60 -0.89 -10.96
C LEU A 45 -13.08 -1.84 -12.06
N LEU A 46 -12.42 -2.99 -12.18
CA LEU A 46 -12.87 -4.04 -13.10
C LEU A 46 -14.28 -4.51 -12.73
N ASP A 47 -15.11 -4.76 -13.74
CA ASP A 47 -16.44 -5.36 -13.58
C ASP A 47 -16.34 -6.80 -13.07
N HIS A 48 -16.23 -6.94 -11.76
CA HIS A 48 -16.07 -8.22 -11.07
C HIS A 48 -17.23 -8.44 -10.09
N PRO A 49 -18.21 -9.31 -10.39
CA PRO A 49 -19.42 -9.48 -9.58
C PRO A 49 -19.15 -9.78 -8.10
N ARG A 50 -18.13 -10.62 -7.80
CA ARG A 50 -17.75 -10.88 -6.41
C ARG A 50 -17.17 -9.67 -5.70
N LEU A 51 -16.43 -8.81 -6.40
CA LEU A 51 -15.88 -7.60 -5.78
C LEU A 51 -17.01 -6.64 -5.42
N VAL A 52 -17.98 -6.47 -6.32
CA VAL A 52 -19.19 -5.68 -6.05
C VAL A 52 -19.93 -6.22 -4.83
N ALA A 53 -20.21 -7.53 -4.79
CA ALA A 53 -20.88 -8.15 -3.66
C ALA A 53 -20.13 -7.96 -2.33
N GLN A 54 -18.80 -8.09 -2.33
CA GLN A 54 -17.98 -7.88 -1.14
C GLN A 54 -17.96 -6.41 -0.70
N LEU A 55 -17.82 -5.46 -1.63
CA LEU A 55 -17.85 -4.05 -1.30
C LEU A 55 -19.22 -3.63 -0.74
N CYS A 56 -20.31 -4.13 -1.32
CA CYS A 56 -21.67 -3.88 -0.84
C CYS A 56 -21.98 -4.59 0.49
N GLY A 57 -21.29 -5.68 0.82
CA GLY A 57 -21.46 -6.45 2.06
C GLY A 57 -20.71 -5.89 3.28
N LEU A 58 -20.04 -4.74 3.14
CA LEU A 58 -19.32 -4.10 4.23
C LEU A 58 -20.28 -3.39 5.20
N GLU A 59 -20.08 -3.63 6.48
CA GLU A 59 -20.82 -3.01 7.58
C GLU A 59 -19.88 -2.08 8.36
N ARG A 60 -20.36 -0.87 8.66
CA ARG A 60 -19.70 0.04 9.61
C ARG A 60 -20.33 -0.12 10.99
N ARG A 61 -19.50 -0.40 11.99
CA ARG A 61 -19.89 -0.46 13.40
C ARG A 61 -19.14 0.63 14.17
N THR A 62 -19.90 1.60 14.66
CA THR A 62 -19.38 2.71 15.48
C THR A 62 -19.41 2.29 16.94
N ALA A 63 -18.26 2.19 17.61
CA ALA A 63 -18.22 1.93 19.05
C ALA A 63 -18.28 3.24 19.85
N TRP A 64 -18.87 3.18 21.05
CA TRP A 64 -18.85 4.29 22.01
C TRP A 64 -17.42 4.48 22.51
N GLY A 65 -16.68 5.36 21.85
CA GLY A 65 -15.22 5.49 22.01
C GLY A 65 -14.48 5.98 20.75
N GLY A 66 -15.21 6.22 19.65
CA GLY A 66 -14.68 6.90 18.45
C GLY A 66 -13.84 6.02 17.52
N ARG A 67 -13.66 4.74 17.86
CA ARG A 67 -13.10 3.75 16.93
C ARG A 67 -14.22 3.15 16.10
N ASP A 68 -14.26 3.54 14.83
CA ASP A 68 -15.08 2.88 13.83
C ASP A 68 -14.41 1.59 13.39
N SER A 69 -15.19 0.52 13.34
CA SER A 69 -14.81 -0.71 12.65
C SER A 69 -15.58 -0.79 11.34
N ILE A 70 -14.89 -1.17 10.26
CA ILE A 70 -15.50 -1.49 8.97
C ILE A 70 -15.09 -2.93 8.65
N ASP A 71 -16.07 -3.82 8.60
CA ASP A 71 -15.85 -5.24 8.33
C ASP A 71 -17.10 -5.87 7.69
N HIS A 72 -16.99 -7.09 7.21
CA HIS A 72 -18.14 -7.87 6.78
C HIS A 72 -18.95 -8.38 7.98
N GLY A 73 -20.23 -8.65 7.71
CA GLY A 73 -21.09 -9.40 8.62
C GLY A 73 -20.52 -10.80 8.94
N PRO A 74 -21.04 -11.47 10.00
CA PRO A 74 -20.60 -12.80 10.38
C PRO A 74 -20.60 -13.79 9.20
N GLY A 75 -19.47 -14.44 8.95
CA GLY A 75 -19.31 -15.41 7.85
C GLY A 75 -19.06 -14.79 6.46
N GLY A 76 -19.09 -13.46 6.33
CA GLY A 76 -18.76 -12.77 5.09
C GLY A 76 -17.27 -12.82 4.75
N ARG A 77 -16.96 -12.93 3.46
CA ARG A 77 -15.58 -12.91 2.93
C ARG A 77 -15.30 -11.57 2.28
N ASP A 78 -14.10 -11.05 2.48
CA ASP A 78 -13.71 -9.71 2.02
C ASP A 78 -12.36 -9.69 1.33
N ASP A 79 -11.86 -10.85 0.89
CA ASP A 79 -10.53 -11.01 0.32
C ASP A 79 -10.25 -10.10 -0.88
N LEU A 80 -11.18 -9.98 -1.83
CA LEU A 80 -11.02 -9.09 -2.98
C LEU A 80 -11.19 -7.63 -2.58
N ALA A 81 -12.20 -7.31 -1.75
CA ALA A 81 -12.42 -5.96 -1.25
C ALA A 81 -11.20 -5.42 -0.48
N ASN A 82 -10.61 -6.24 0.40
CA ASN A 82 -9.43 -5.89 1.18
C ASN A 82 -8.19 -5.71 0.29
N ALA A 83 -7.97 -6.62 -0.67
CA ALA A 83 -6.87 -6.50 -1.61
C ALA A 83 -6.98 -5.22 -2.47
N VAL A 84 -8.17 -4.92 -2.98
CA VAL A 84 -8.45 -3.69 -3.75
C VAL A 84 -8.27 -2.45 -2.89
N ALA A 85 -8.82 -2.42 -1.67
CA ALA A 85 -8.64 -1.29 -0.76
C ALA A 85 -7.16 -1.03 -0.46
N GLY A 86 -6.38 -2.09 -0.20
CA GLY A 86 -4.93 -2.00 -0.02
C GLY A 86 -4.22 -1.41 -1.24
N ALA A 87 -4.55 -1.90 -2.44
CA ALA A 87 -3.96 -1.42 -3.69
C ALA A 87 -4.28 0.06 -3.97
N LEU A 88 -5.55 0.45 -3.81
CA LEU A 88 -6.00 1.82 -4.04
C LEU A 88 -5.33 2.81 -3.08
N VAL A 89 -5.26 2.47 -1.80
CA VAL A 89 -4.61 3.31 -0.79
C VAL A 89 -3.12 3.44 -1.06
N ALA A 90 -2.44 2.34 -1.40
CA ALA A 90 -1.01 2.38 -1.74
C ALA A 90 -0.74 3.20 -3.00
N ALA A 91 -1.61 3.15 -4.01
CA ALA A 91 -1.49 3.93 -5.24
C ALA A 91 -1.73 5.44 -5.01
N GLY A 92 -2.61 5.79 -4.06
CA GLY A 92 -2.90 7.18 -3.69
C GLY A 92 -1.89 7.81 -2.73
N GLU A 93 -1.03 7.02 -2.09
CA GLU A 93 0.02 7.55 -1.22
C GLU A 93 1.17 8.16 -2.04
N PRO A 94 1.70 9.32 -1.61
CA PRO A 94 2.89 9.88 -2.25
C PRO A 94 4.03 8.88 -2.16
N ARG A 95 4.66 8.59 -3.29
CA ARG A 95 5.83 7.71 -3.36
C ARG A 95 6.86 8.20 -2.36
N ARG A 96 7.08 7.44 -1.28
CA ARG A 96 8.17 7.67 -0.35
C ARG A 96 9.47 7.43 -1.11
N VAL A 97 10.05 8.49 -1.67
CA VAL A 97 11.44 8.48 -2.08
C VAL A 97 12.25 8.23 -0.81
N PRO A 98 13.01 7.12 -0.71
CA PRO A 98 13.88 6.93 0.43
C PRO A 98 14.79 8.15 0.51
N GLN A 99 14.80 8.83 1.66
CA GLN A 99 15.77 9.90 1.87
C GLN A 99 17.14 9.25 1.93
N ILE A 100 17.82 9.22 0.78
CA ILE A 100 19.22 8.85 0.72
C ILE A 100 19.96 10.03 1.31
N ARG A 101 20.47 9.86 2.54
CA ARG A 101 21.40 10.81 3.12
C ARG A 101 22.71 10.67 2.34
N VAL A 102 22.91 11.53 1.34
CA VAL A 102 24.20 11.62 0.66
C VAL A 102 25.16 12.27 1.66
N THR A 103 25.83 11.45 2.46
CA THR A 103 27.01 11.89 3.21
C THR A 103 28.02 12.34 2.18
N ALA A 104 28.47 13.59 2.27
CA ALA A 104 29.33 14.24 1.29
C ALA A 104 30.37 13.27 0.72
N ILE A 105 30.12 12.79 -0.49
CA ILE A 105 31.15 12.09 -1.24
C ILE A 105 32.15 13.19 -1.56
N ARG A 106 33.32 13.15 -0.90
CA ARG A 106 34.44 14.01 -1.27
C ARG A 106 34.91 13.55 -2.64
N VAL A 107 34.27 14.05 -3.69
CA VAL A 107 34.75 13.90 -5.06
C VAL A 107 36.01 14.74 -5.15
N PRO A 108 37.20 14.15 -5.34
CA PRO A 108 38.36 14.94 -5.71
C PRO A 108 38.06 15.44 -7.12
N ILE A 109 37.60 16.68 -7.23
CA ILE A 109 37.63 17.40 -8.50
C ILE A 109 39.12 17.49 -8.83
N ARG A 110 39.61 16.58 -9.69
CA ARG A 110 40.93 16.76 -10.28
C ARG A 110 40.88 18.13 -10.94
N ARG A 111 41.79 19.02 -10.54
CA ARG A 111 41.98 20.32 -11.21
C ARG A 111 41.94 20.07 -12.71
N ALA A 112 41.13 20.84 -13.42
CA ALA A 112 41.13 20.84 -14.87
C ALA A 112 42.58 21.01 -15.34
N ILE A 113 43.11 20.00 -16.04
CA ILE A 113 44.40 20.11 -16.71
C ILE A 113 44.16 21.10 -17.86
N PRO A 114 44.89 22.23 -17.93
CA PRO A 114 44.77 23.14 -19.06
C PRO A 114 45.11 22.38 -20.34
N TRP A 115 44.30 22.55 -21.39
CA TRP A 115 44.49 21.91 -22.71
C TRP A 115 45.84 22.21 -23.41
N ARG A 116 46.74 22.98 -22.78
CA ARG A 116 48.02 23.42 -23.31
C ARG A 116 49.20 22.48 -22.99
N GLU A 117 48.97 21.37 -22.31
CA GLU A 117 50.00 20.38 -21.94
C GLU A 117 49.96 19.11 -22.84
N PHE A 118 49.28 19.16 -23.98
CA PHE A 118 49.18 18.06 -24.96
C PHE A 118 49.86 18.38 -26.31
N GLU A 119 51.02 19.06 -26.28
CA GLU A 119 51.93 19.21 -27.43
C GLU A 119 53.35 18.77 -27.07
#